data_AF-A0A192B125-F1
#
_entry.id   AF-A0A192B125-F1
#
_cell.length_a   1.000
_cell.length_b   1.000
_cell.length_c   1.000
_cell.angle_alpha   90.00
_cell.angle_beta   90.00
_cell.angle_gamma   90.00
#
_symmetry.space_group_name_H-M   'P 1'
#
loop_
_entity.id
_entity.type
_entity.pdbx_description
1 polymer ?
#
loop_
_entity_poly.entity_id
_entity_poly.type
_entity_poly.pdbx_seq_one_letter_code
_entity_poly.pdbx_strand_id
1 'polypeptide(L)' 'MLFRYRSTASRHGLALAIDNGACWTDQLEVEGGAGEFSYPALIGVDGALYLTYTWNRKNIAFRVLREA' A
#
# COMPACT_ATOMS: atom_id res chain seq x y z
N MET A 1 2.97 13.65 -4.84
CA MET A 1 2.44 12.27 -4.82
C MET A 1 2.35 11.80 -3.37
N LEU A 2 1.16 11.42 -2.91
CA LEU A 2 0.89 10.88 -1.58
C LEU A 2 0.33 9.47 -1.68
N PHE A 3 0.67 8.64 -0.70
CA PHE A 3 0.14 7.29 -0.55
C PHE A 3 -0.59 7.16 0.77
N ARG A 4 -1.74 6.48 0.74
CA ARG A 4 -2.51 6.15 1.94
C ARG A 4 -2.81 4.67 1.96
N TYR A 5 -2.51 4.03 3.08
CA TYR A 5 -2.99 2.69 3.36
C TYR A 5 -4.50 2.72 3.65
N ARG A 6 -5.27 1.89 2.94
CA ARG A 6 -6.70 1.71 3.18
C ARG A 6 -6.97 0.27 3.62
N SER A 7 -7.47 0.13 4.84
CA SER A 7 -7.98 -1.15 5.38
C SER A 7 -9.50 -1.12 5.39
N THR A 8 -10.13 -2.09 4.75
CA THR A 8 -11.55 -2.43 4.95
C THR A 8 -11.64 -3.84 5.52
N ALA A 9 -12.82 -4.26 5.98
CA ALA A 9 -12.99 -5.56 6.62
C ALA A 9 -12.53 -6.77 5.76
N SER A 10 -12.51 -6.63 4.42
CA SER A 10 -12.15 -7.71 3.50
C SER A 10 -11.16 -7.32 2.40
N ARG A 11 -10.83 -6.04 2.25
CA ARG A 11 -9.88 -5.55 1.25
C ARG A 11 -8.83 -4.67 1.89
N HIS A 12 -7.59 -4.95 1.52
CA HIS A 12 -6.44 -4.18 1.92
C HIS A 12 -5.73 -3.64 0.68
N GLY A 13 -5.71 -2.32 0.55
CA GLY A 13 -5.22 -1.67 -0.66
C GLY A 13 -4.46 -0.39 -0.37
N LEU A 14 -3.72 0.05 -1.38
CA LEU A 14 -3.06 1.34 -1.40
C LEU A 14 -3.84 2.31 -2.28
N ALA A 15 -4.13 3.48 -1.73
CA ALA A 15 -4.69 4.61 -2.46
C ALA A 15 -3.58 5.60 -2.79
N LEU A 16 -3.62 6.14 -4.01
CA LEU A 16 -2.69 7.14 -4.52
C LEU A 16 -3.41 8.47 -4.65
N ALA A 17 -2.72 9.55 -4.33
CA ALA A 17 -3.12 10.90 -4.70
C ALA A 17 -1.95 11.64 -5.36
N ILE A 18 -2.14 12.07 -6.61
CA ILE A 18 -1.16 12.87 -7.34
C ILE A 18 -1.30 14.36 -7.05
N ASP A 19 -2.48 14.80 -6.62
CA ASP A 19 -2.89 16.18 -6.39
C ASP A 19 -2.78 16.60 -4.92
N ASN A 20 -1.73 16.12 -4.25
CA ASN A 20 -1.48 16.39 -2.83
C ASN A 20 -2.63 15.97 -1.90
N GLY A 21 -3.34 14.89 -2.24
CA GLY A 21 -4.36 14.29 -1.37
C GLY A 21 -5.77 14.84 -1.56
N ALA A 22 -6.01 15.66 -2.60
CA ALA A 22 -7.35 16.16 -2.90
C ALA A 22 -8.24 15.08 -3.54
N CYS A 23 -7.69 14.24 -4.41
CA CYS A 23 -8.35 13.08 -5.01
C CYS A 23 -7.56 11.80 -4.77
N TRP A 24 -8.26 10.73 -4.42
CA TRP A 24 -7.66 9.43 -4.14
C TRP A 24 -8.16 8.39 -5.14
N THR A 25 -7.25 7.72 -5.83
CA THR A 25 -7.55 6.59 -6.70
C THR A 25 -7.12 5.30 -6.01
N ASP A 26 -8.00 4.31 -5.96
CA ASP A 26 -7.65 2.98 -5.46
C ASP A 26 -6.81 2.28 -6.55
N GLN A 27 -5.51 2.17 -6.28
CA GLN A 27 -4.53 1.83 -7.31
C GLN A 27 -4.03 0.40 -7.21
N LEU A 28 -3.98 -0.18 -6.00
CA LEU A 28 -3.37 -1.49 -5.86
C LEU A 28 -3.97 -2.32 -4.72
N GLU A 29 -4.51 -3.47 -5.09
CA GLU A 29 -4.77 -4.57 -4.16
C GLU A 29 -3.44 -5.25 -3.85
N VAL A 30 -2.96 -5.13 -2.61
CA VAL A 30 -1.65 -5.66 -2.22
C VAL A 30 -1.74 -7.17 -2.02
N GLU A 31 -2.83 -7.66 -1.40
CA GLU A 31 -3.21 -9.08 -1.38
C GLU A 31 -4.74 -9.23 -1.32
N GLY A 32 -5.25 -10.27 -1.98
CA GLY A 32 -6.63 -10.73 -1.84
C GLY A 32 -6.69 -11.86 -0.81
N GLY A 33 -7.39 -11.63 0.30
CA GLY A 33 -7.56 -12.62 1.37
C GLY A 33 -7.85 -12.00 2.74
N ALA A 34 -8.41 -12.78 3.65
CA ALA A 34 -8.67 -12.36 5.03
C ALA A 34 -7.36 -12.31 5.83
N GLY A 35 -6.89 -11.10 6.16
CA GLY A 35 -5.74 -10.89 7.03
C GLY A 35 -5.31 -9.43 7.02
N GLU A 36 -5.28 -8.79 8.19
CA GLU A 36 -4.86 -7.39 8.33
C GLU A 36 -3.36 -7.25 8.04
N PHE A 37 -2.97 -6.28 7.19
CA PHE A 37 -1.58 -5.85 7.14
C PHE A 37 -1.27 -5.02 8.38
N SER A 38 -0.54 -5.61 9.31
CA SER A 38 -0.08 -4.88 10.49
C SER A 38 1.22 -4.14 10.16
N TYR A 39 1.24 -2.84 10.46
CA TYR A 39 2.41 -1.95 10.43
C TYR A 39 3.08 -1.77 9.05
N PRO A 40 2.36 -1.22 8.06
CA PRO A 40 3.00 -0.88 6.80
C PRO A 40 3.98 0.28 6.99
N ALA A 41 5.17 0.16 6.40
CA ALA A 41 6.08 1.28 6.16
C ALA A 41 6.14 1.55 4.66
N LEU A 42 6.05 2.82 4.29
CA LEU A 42 5.93 3.33 2.93
C LEU A 42 7.01 4.38 2.69
N ILE A 43 7.82 4.21 1.66
CA ILE A 43 8.84 5.19 1.27
C ILE A 43 8.75 5.41 -0.24
N GLY A 44 8.52 6.65 -0.66
CA GLY A 44 8.56 7.04 -2.06
C GLY A 44 9.96 7.54 -2.45
N VAL A 45 10.57 6.94 -3.47
CA VAL A 45 11.87 7.35 -4.02
C VAL A 45 11.84 7.21 -5.54
N ASP A 46 12.20 8.27 -6.27
CA ASP A 46 12.37 8.28 -7.73
C ASP A 46 11.21 7.64 -8.52
N GLY A 47 9.97 7.98 -8.17
CA GLY A 47 8.78 7.47 -8.84
C GLY A 47 8.41 6.02 -8.49
N ALA A 48 9.13 5.39 -7.56
CA ALA A 48 8.79 4.08 -7.02
C ALA A 48 8.31 4.21 -5.56
N LEU A 49 7.33 3.37 -5.20
CA LEU A 49 6.90 3.18 -3.82
C LEU A 49 7.48 1.88 -3.28
N TYR A 50 8.26 1.99 -2.21
CA TYR A 50 8.80 0.89 -1.44
C TYR A 50 7.88 0.62 -0.26
N LEU A 51 7.42 -0.62 -0.15
CA LEU A 51 6.49 -1.06 0.87
C LEU A 51 7.06 -2.24 1.65
N THR A 52 7.04 -2.15 2.97
CA THR A 52 7.23 -3.29 3.87
C THR A 52 6.01 -3.47 4.76
N TYR A 53 5.60 -4.71 5.01
CA TYR A 53 4.46 -5.01 5.89
C TYR A 53 4.63 -6.37 6.57
N THR A 54 3.92 -6.57 7.68
CA THR A 54 3.85 -7.88 8.32
C THR A 54 2.87 -8.77 7.55
N TRP A 55 3.37 -9.85 6.95
CA TRP A 55 2.59 -10.86 6.25
C TRP A 55 2.19 -12.00 7.18
N ASN A 56 0.88 -12.28 7.24
CA ASN A 56 0.27 -13.33 8.05
C ASN A 56 0.75 -13.34 9.52
N ARG A 57 1.08 -12.16 10.07
CA ARG A 57 1.67 -11.96 11.40
C ARG A 57 2.92 -12.83 11.69
N LYS A 58 3.62 -13.29 10.64
CA LYS A 58 4.74 -14.26 10.75
C LYS A 58 6.00 -13.83 10.01
N ASN A 59 5.86 -13.14 8.89
CA ASN A 59 7.00 -12.75 8.06
C ASN A 59 6.93 -11.25 7.72
N ILE A 60 8.05 -10.67 7.35
CA ILE A 60 8.08 -9.34 6.73
C ILE A 60 8.09 -9.51 5.22
N ALA A 61 7.10 -8.95 4.56
CA ALA A 61 7.04 -8.87 3.10
C ALA A 61 7.59 -7.52 2.63
N PHE A 62 8.27 -7.55 1.49
CA PHE A 62 8.77 -6.37 0.79
C PHE A 62 8.24 -6.35 -0.64
N ARG A 63 7.81 -5.17 -1.09
CA ARG A 63 7.31 -4.92 -2.45
C ARG A 63 7.81 -3.57 -2.95
N VAL A 64 8.05 -3.50 -4.26
CA VAL A 64 8.32 -2.24 -4.97
C VAL A 64 7.23 -2.06 -6.01
N LEU A 65 6.57 -0.91 -5.97
CA LEU A 65 5.51 -0.53 -6.89
C LEU A 65 6.05 0.58 -7.79
N ARG A 66 5.85 0.45 -9.09
CA ARG A 66 6.23 1.44 -10.10
C ARG A 66 5.00 1.76 -10.93
N GLU A 67 4.84 3.02 -11.31
CA GLU A 67 3.92 3.36 -12.39
C GLU A 67 4.43 2.70 -13.69
N ALA A 68 3.51 2.17 -14.50
CA ALA A 68 3.79 1.58 -15.81
C ALA A 68 3.69 2.65 -16.90
#